data_AF-A0AAU7CKC6-F1
#
_entry.id   AF-A0AAU7CKC6-F1
#
_cell.length_a   1.000
_cell.length_b   1.000
_cell.length_c   1.000
_cell.angle_alpha   90.00
_cell.angle_beta   90.00
_cell.angle_gamma   90.00
#
_symmetry.space_group_name_H-M   'P 1'
#
loop_
_entity.id
_entity.type
_entity.pdbx_description
1 polymer ?
#
loop_
_entity_poly.entity_id
_entity_poly.type
_entity_poly.pdbx_seq_one_letter_code
_entity_poly.pdbx_strand_id
1 'polypeptide(L)'
;MHWLLTTHVRRYLRHYHSSGHVWQGRFKAFPIQADDHLRTVLRYIERNPLRAKLVERAELWQWSSLSSLGPSLTLDPGPAPRGDGWIEDVNALMTEAECTMIRESIRRDRPLGSEMWARDTANSLGLESSLRVRGRPRRNLDLDSQNL
;
A
#
# COMPACT_ATOMS: atom_id res chain seq x y z
N MET A 1 -7.40 -12.67 4.52
CA MET A 1 -7.47 -11.52 5.45
C MET A 1 -8.66 -11.51 6.40
N HIS A 2 -9.88 -11.92 6.02
CA HIS A 2 -11.05 -11.85 6.91
C HIS A 2 -10.85 -12.58 8.24
N TRP A 3 -10.32 -13.81 8.22
CA TRP A 3 -10.07 -14.58 9.43
C TRP A 3 -9.16 -13.85 10.43
N LEU A 4 -8.03 -13.31 9.98
CA LEU A 4 -7.08 -12.59 10.83
C LEU A 4 -7.73 -11.35 11.48
N LEU A 5 -8.37 -10.49 10.67
CA LEU A 5 -8.97 -9.25 11.15
C LEU A 5 -10.12 -9.54 12.12
N THR A 6 -11.00 -10.49 11.81
CA THR A 6 -12.14 -10.85 12.65
C THR A 6 -11.70 -11.49 13.96
N THR A 7 -10.71 -12.39 13.93
CA THR A 7 -10.14 -13.02 15.13
C THR A 7 -9.52 -11.98 16.04
N HIS A 8 -8.74 -11.03 15.49
CA HIS A 8 -8.17 -9.94 16.27
C HIS A 8 -9.25 -9.09 16.95
N VAL A 9 -10.28 -8.65 16.22
CA VAL A 9 -11.39 -7.87 16.79
C VAL A 9 -12.06 -8.62 17.95
N ARG A 10 -12.41 -9.89 17.74
CA ARG A 10 -13.07 -10.69 18.78
C ARG A 10 -12.21 -10.79 20.05
N ARG A 11 -10.90 -11.02 19.90
CA ARG A 11 -9.97 -11.11 21.03
C ARG A 11 -9.79 -9.76 21.71
N TYR A 12 -9.62 -8.69 20.95
CA TYR A 12 -9.45 -7.33 21.45
C TYR A 12 -10.66 -6.88 22.28
N LEU A 13 -11.88 -6.99 21.73
CA LEU A 13 -13.12 -6.58 22.41
C LEU A 13 -13.36 -7.41 23.68
N ARG A 14 -13.06 -8.73 23.64
CA ARG A 14 -13.14 -9.59 24.83
C ARG A 14 -12.13 -9.20 25.91
N HIS A 15 -10.90 -8.84 25.52
CA HIS A 15 -9.83 -8.49 26.46
C HIS A 15 -10.05 -7.13 27.12
N TYR A 16 -10.48 -6.12 26.35
CA TYR A 16 -10.70 -4.76 26.84
C TYR A 16 -12.14 -4.49 27.29
N HIS A 17 -13.01 -5.51 27.26
CA HIS A 17 -14.44 -5.40 27.61
C HIS A 17 -15.16 -4.25 26.88
N SER A 18 -14.78 -4.02 25.63
CA SER A 18 -15.28 -2.92 24.81
C SER A 18 -16.21 -3.39 23.70
N SER A 19 -16.89 -2.46 23.04
CA SER A 19 -17.77 -2.72 21.90
C SER A 19 -17.51 -1.70 20.78
N GLY A 20 -17.97 -2.01 19.57
CA GLY A 20 -17.81 -1.15 18.39
C GLY A 20 -16.73 -1.60 17.40
N HIS A 21 -16.37 -0.70 16.47
CA HIS A 21 -15.46 -0.99 15.37
C HIS A 21 -14.00 -0.73 15.75
N VAL A 22 -13.16 -1.77 15.68
CA VAL A 22 -11.70 -1.65 15.87
C VAL A 22 -11.01 -1.15 14.60
N TRP A 23 -11.50 -1.56 13.43
CA TRP A 23 -10.93 -1.20 12.13
C TRP A 23 -11.78 -0.13 11.43
N GLN A 24 -11.14 0.88 10.83
CA GLN A 24 -11.83 1.94 10.10
C GLN A 24 -12.33 1.53 8.70
N GLY A 25 -11.97 0.36 8.20
CA GLY A 25 -12.38 -0.10 6.88
C GLY A 25 -11.79 -1.45 6.49
N ARG A 26 -11.98 -1.81 5.21
CA ARG A 26 -11.39 -3.01 4.62
C ARG A 26 -9.89 -2.80 4.38
N PHE A 27 -9.13 -3.89 4.42
CA PHE A 27 -7.74 -3.88 3.96
C PHE A 27 -7.66 -3.53 2.47
N LYS A 28 -6.53 -2.95 2.06
CA LYS A 28 -6.20 -2.63 0.67
C LYS A 28 -5.26 -3.69 0.12
N ALA A 29 -5.47 -4.06 -1.14
CA ALA A 29 -4.65 -5.05 -1.82
C ALA A 29 -4.64 -4.76 -3.31
N PHE A 30 -3.45 -4.44 -3.83
CA PHE A 30 -3.23 -4.16 -5.24
C PHE A 30 -1.89 -4.76 -5.68
N PRO A 31 -1.75 -5.17 -6.95
CA PRO A 31 -0.49 -5.68 -7.49
C PRO A 31 0.60 -4.61 -7.48
N ILE A 32 1.84 -5.02 -7.24
CA ILE A 32 3.02 -4.16 -7.32
C ILE A 32 4.02 -4.81 -8.27
N GLN A 33 4.58 -4.02 -9.19
CA GLN A 33 5.63 -4.46 -10.10
C GLN A 33 6.89 -4.82 -9.30
N ALA A 34 7.45 -6.02 -9.54
CA ALA A 34 8.54 -6.60 -8.76
C ALA A 34 9.92 -6.06 -9.16
N ASP A 35 10.06 -4.74 -9.18
CA ASP A 35 11.27 -3.98 -9.49
C ASP A 35 11.46 -2.84 -8.46
N ASP A 36 11.99 -1.69 -8.88
CA ASP A 36 12.14 -0.50 -8.04
C ASP A 36 10.81 -0.01 -7.43
N HIS A 37 9.67 -0.33 -8.04
CA HIS A 37 8.36 0.00 -7.47
C HIS A 37 8.11 -0.74 -6.16
N LEU A 38 8.44 -2.04 -6.09
CA LEU A 38 8.35 -2.82 -4.86
C LEU A 38 9.27 -2.27 -3.78
N ARG A 39 10.52 -1.95 -4.13
CA ARG A 39 11.49 -1.31 -3.22
C ARG A 39 10.96 0.02 -2.69
N THR A 40 10.36 0.84 -3.55
CA THR A 40 9.76 2.12 -3.16
C THR A 40 8.60 1.96 -2.18
N VAL A 41 7.76 0.93 -2.36
CA VAL A 41 6.67 0.61 -1.41
C VAL A 41 7.22 0.12 -0.07
N LEU A 42 8.22 -0.76 -0.06
CA LEU A 42 8.87 -1.22 1.17
C LEU A 42 9.44 -0.03 1.95
N ARG A 43 10.16 0.86 1.27
CA ARG A 43 10.71 2.10 1.85
C ARG A 43 9.61 2.97 2.44
N TYR A 44 8.50 3.15 1.74
CA TYR A 44 7.36 3.93 2.22
C TYR A 44 6.76 3.38 3.51
N ILE A 45 6.61 2.05 3.61
CA ILE A 45 6.06 1.39 4.79
C ILE A 45 6.97 1.64 6.00
N GLU A 46 8.28 1.43 5.84
CA GLU A 46 9.24 1.54 6.94
C GLU A 46 9.52 2.98 7.35
N ARG A 47 9.40 3.92 6.41
CA ARG A 47 9.50 5.37 6.67
C ARG A 47 8.23 5.93 7.33
N ASN A 48 7.12 5.19 7.36
CA ASN A 48 5.84 5.73 7.83
C ASN A 48 5.88 6.28 9.28
N PRO A 49 6.54 5.63 10.26
CA PRO A 49 6.68 6.17 11.61
C PRO A 49 7.42 7.52 11.66
N LEU A 50 8.49 7.65 10.86
CA LEU A 50 9.24 8.91 10.71
C LEU A 50 8.34 10.00 10.12
N ARG A 51 7.59 9.68 9.06
CA ARG A 51 6.64 10.62 8.43
C ARG A 51 5.52 11.03 9.39
N ALA A 52 5.05 10.11 10.23
CA ALA A 52 4.05 10.36 11.26
C ALA A 52 4.61 11.12 12.49
N LYS A 53 5.91 11.47 12.49
CA LYS A 53 6.61 12.14 13.59
C LYS A 53 6.56 11.34 14.91
N LEU A 54 6.50 10.02 14.81
CA LEU A 54 6.52 9.12 15.98
C LEU A 54 7.94 8.83 16.47
N VAL A 55 8.92 8.94 15.57
CA VAL A 55 10.34 8.69 15.82
C VAL A 55 11.19 9.65 15.00
N GLU A 56 12.41 9.92 15.46
CA GLU A 56 13.39 10.76 14.75
C GLU A 56 14.10 10.01 13.61
N ARG A 57 14.18 8.68 13.71
CA ARG A 57 14.77 7.78 12.71
C ARG A 57 13.93 6.52 12.58
N ALA A 58 13.81 5.98 11.36
CA ALA A 58 12.88 4.91 11.05
C ALA A 58 13.17 3.60 11.81
N GLU A 59 14.43 3.24 11.99
CA GLU A 59 14.90 2.05 12.71
C GLU A 59 14.60 2.08 14.22
N LEU A 60 14.30 3.25 14.78
CA LEU A 60 13.90 3.37 16.19
C LEU A 60 12.46 2.90 16.44
N TRP A 61 11.69 2.64 15.38
CA TRP A 61 10.34 2.11 15.51
C TRP A 61 10.38 0.59 15.79
N GLN A 62 10.17 0.20 17.06
CA GLN A 62 10.26 -1.19 17.52
C GLN A 62 9.30 -2.18 16.84
N TRP A 63 8.22 -1.69 16.24
CA TRP A 63 7.20 -2.52 15.56
C TRP A 63 7.38 -2.56 14.04
N SER A 64 8.62 -2.45 13.56
CA SER A 64 9.00 -2.56 12.14
C SER A 64 10.07 -3.64 11.97
N SER A 65 10.10 -4.27 10.80
CA SER A 65 11.20 -5.16 10.38
C SER A 65 12.54 -4.44 10.23
N LEU A 66 12.53 -3.10 10.12
CA LEU A 66 13.74 -2.27 10.12
C LEU A 66 14.31 -2.05 11.53
N SER A 67 13.61 -2.50 12.58
CA SER A 67 13.94 -2.06 13.93
C SER A 67 15.30 -2.56 14.42
N SER A 68 16.06 -1.67 15.04
CA SER A 68 17.24 -2.02 15.84
C SER A 68 16.92 -2.27 17.33
N LEU A 69 15.71 -1.93 17.77
CA LEU A 69 15.27 -2.01 19.17
C LEU A 69 14.25 -3.13 19.42
N GLY A 70 13.60 -3.60 18.36
CA GLY A 70 12.61 -4.66 18.42
C GLY A 70 13.22 -6.05 18.64
N PRO A 71 12.39 -7.05 18.95
CA PRO A 71 12.87 -8.43 19.05
C PRO A 71 13.47 -8.88 17.70
N SER A 72 14.69 -9.41 17.73
CA SER A 72 15.36 -9.98 16.56
C SER A 72 14.68 -11.30 16.17
N LEU A 73 13.57 -11.19 15.46
CA LEU A 73 12.80 -12.31 14.94
C LEU A 73 12.89 -12.26 13.41
N THR A 74 13.92 -12.88 12.86
CA THR A 74 14.01 -13.10 11.41
C THR A 74 13.06 -14.23 11.03
N LEU A 75 11.84 -13.86 10.64
CA LEU A 75 10.82 -14.82 10.20
C LEU A 75 10.93 -15.13 8.69
N ASP A 76 11.21 -14.11 7.88
CA ASP A 76 11.29 -14.19 6.43
C ASP A 76 12.22 -13.07 5.90
N PRO A 77 13.05 -13.32 4.87
CA PRO A 77 13.92 -12.29 4.29
C PRO A 77 13.17 -11.16 3.57
N GLY A 78 11.90 -11.37 3.24
CA GLY A 78 11.05 -10.43 2.53
C GLY A 78 11.04 -10.64 1.01
N PRO A 79 10.13 -9.94 0.31
CA PRO A 79 9.88 -10.16 -1.12
C PRO A 79 10.95 -9.53 -2.04
N ALA A 80 11.86 -8.73 -1.49
CA ALA A 80 12.94 -8.09 -2.22
C ALA A 80 14.17 -7.91 -1.32
N PRO A 81 15.39 -8.06 -1.86
CA PRO A 81 16.60 -7.83 -1.09
C PRO A 81 16.68 -6.36 -0.65
N ARG A 82 17.03 -6.17 0.63
CA ARG A 82 17.41 -4.87 1.20
C ARG A 82 18.92 -4.77 1.03
N GLY A 83 19.36 -4.07 0.00
CA GLY A 83 20.79 -3.89 -0.27
C GLY A 83 21.50 -3.13 0.84
N ASP A 84 22.81 -2.95 0.69
CA ASP A 84 23.61 -2.12 1.59
C ASP A 84 23.09 -0.68 1.58
N GLY A 85 23.10 -0.02 2.75
CA GLY A 85 22.60 1.35 2.89
C GLY A 85 21.07 1.50 2.98
N TRP A 86 20.34 0.38 3.12
CA TRP A 86 18.87 0.42 3.20
C TRP A 86 18.33 1.32 4.32
N ILE A 87 18.98 1.36 5.48
CA ILE A 87 18.58 2.21 6.61
C ILE A 87 18.69 3.69 6.21
N GLU A 88 19.79 4.07 5.58
CA GLU A 88 20.05 5.42 5.10
C GLU A 88 19.03 5.80 4.02
N ASP A 89 18.74 4.89 3.09
CA ASP A 89 17.72 5.09 2.06
C ASP A 89 16.33 5.33 2.66
N VAL A 90 15.93 4.55 3.66
CA VAL A 90 14.65 4.73 4.36
C VAL A 90 14.60 6.08 5.08
N ASN A 91 15.71 6.54 5.66
CA ASN A 91 15.79 7.83 6.35
C ASN A 91 15.97 9.02 5.40
N ALA A 92 16.46 8.84 4.17
CA ALA A 92 16.56 9.87 3.15
C ALA A 92 15.17 10.39 2.71
N LEU A 93 15.09 11.65 2.29
CA LEU A 93 13.84 12.27 1.85
C LEU A 93 13.18 11.45 0.73
N MET A 94 11.87 11.25 0.85
CA MET A 94 11.04 10.64 -0.19
C MET A 94 10.27 11.76 -0.86
N THR A 95 10.28 11.78 -2.19
CA THR A 95 9.62 12.83 -2.97
C THR A 95 8.10 12.76 -2.80
N GLU A 96 7.43 13.90 -2.96
CA GLU A 96 5.97 13.93 -2.92
C GLU A 96 5.35 13.13 -4.07
N ALA A 97 6.03 13.04 -5.21
CA ALA A 97 5.61 12.24 -6.36
C ALA A 97 5.56 10.74 -6.03
N GLU A 98 6.63 10.19 -5.41
CA GLU A 98 6.65 8.79 -4.95
C GLU A 98 5.55 8.53 -3.92
N CYS A 99 5.38 9.44 -2.95
CA CYS A 99 4.33 9.33 -1.93
C CYS A 99 2.93 9.34 -2.56
N THR A 100 2.70 10.20 -3.54
CA THR A 100 1.42 10.34 -4.24
C THR A 100 1.09 9.10 -5.06
N MET A 101 2.07 8.53 -5.77
CA MET A 101 1.90 7.28 -6.53
C MET A 101 1.40 6.13 -5.63
N ILE A 102 2.00 5.97 -4.45
CA ILE A 102 1.61 4.93 -3.49
C ILE A 102 0.21 5.23 -2.92
N ARG A 103 -0.05 6.48 -2.52
CA ARG A 103 -1.36 6.88 -1.97
C ARG A 103 -2.49 6.69 -2.97
N GLU A 104 -2.25 6.97 -4.25
CA GLU A 104 -3.23 6.71 -5.31
C GLU A 104 -3.55 5.23 -5.44
N SER A 105 -2.53 4.37 -5.38
CA SER A 105 -2.71 2.91 -5.43
C SER A 105 -3.50 2.41 -4.22
N ILE A 106 -3.19 2.89 -3.00
CA ILE A 106 -3.95 2.61 -1.77
C ILE A 106 -5.41 3.06 -1.89
N ARG A 107 -5.65 4.24 -2.45
CA ARG A 107 -6.98 4.84 -2.57
C ARG A 107 -7.86 4.13 -3.60
N ARG A 108 -7.27 3.73 -4.72
CA ARG A 108 -7.98 3.22 -5.91
C ARG A 108 -7.91 1.71 -6.08
N ASP A 109 -7.12 1.01 -5.25
CA ASP A 109 -6.72 -0.38 -5.48
C ASP A 109 -6.13 -0.55 -6.90
N ARG A 110 -5.36 0.46 -7.33
CA ARG A 110 -4.71 0.52 -8.65
C ARG A 110 -3.39 -0.26 -8.62
N PRO A 111 -3.07 -1.08 -9.64
CA PRO A 111 -1.75 -1.69 -9.76
C PRO A 111 -0.64 -0.63 -9.78
N LEU A 112 0.40 -0.84 -8.97
CA LEU A 112 1.52 0.07 -8.81
C LEU A 112 2.71 -0.43 -9.63
N GLY A 113 3.09 0.33 -10.64
CA GLY A 113 4.17 0.01 -11.56
C GLY A 113 4.27 1.04 -12.66
N SER A 114 5.03 0.73 -13.70
CA SER A 114 5.03 1.52 -14.94
C SER A 114 3.62 1.59 -15.53
N GLU A 115 3.33 2.66 -16.27
CA GLU A 115 1.99 2.90 -16.80
C GLU A 115 1.51 1.77 -17.74
N MET A 116 2.41 1.21 -18.55
CA MET A 116 2.11 0.07 -19.42
C MET A 116 1.80 -1.18 -18.59
N TRP A 117 2.68 -1.53 -17.64
CA TRP A 117 2.50 -2.69 -16.77
C TRP A 117 1.21 -2.60 -15.94
N ALA A 118 0.89 -1.41 -15.43
CA ALA A 118 -0.32 -1.19 -14.64
C ALA A 118 -1.59 -1.40 -15.47
N ARG A 119 -1.60 -0.99 -16.75
CA ARG A 119 -2.71 -1.23 -17.67
C ARG A 119 -2.86 -2.72 -18.00
N ASP A 120 -1.78 -3.37 -18.36
CA ASP A 120 -1.79 -4.79 -18.74
C ASP A 120 -2.22 -5.66 -17.56
N THR A 121 -1.68 -5.37 -16.37
CA THR A 121 -2.05 -6.03 -15.12
C THR A 121 -3.51 -5.77 -14.75
N ALA A 122 -3.99 -4.54 -14.93
CA ALA A 122 -5.40 -4.23 -14.66
C ALA A 122 -6.35 -4.97 -15.61
N ASN A 123 -6.02 -5.05 -16.90
CA ASN A 123 -6.81 -5.80 -17.88
C ASN A 123 -6.82 -7.30 -17.55
N SER A 124 -5.65 -7.88 -17.24
CA SER A 124 -5.51 -9.30 -16.92
C SER A 124 -6.29 -9.71 -15.66
N LEU A 125 -6.35 -8.82 -14.66
CA LEU A 125 -6.98 -9.09 -13.37
C LEU A 125 -8.41 -8.54 -13.23
N GLY A 126 -8.99 -7.95 -14.29
CA GLY A 126 -10.32 -7.34 -14.23
C GLY A 126 -10.42 -6.11 -13.31
N LEU A 127 -9.32 -5.37 -13.19
CA LEU A 127 -9.17 -4.18 -12.33
C LEU A 127 -9.24 -2.86 -13.13
N GLU A 128 -9.71 -2.86 -14.38
CA GLU A 128 -9.70 -1.68 -15.25
C GLU A 128 -10.46 -0.49 -14.63
N SER A 129 -11.45 -0.76 -13.78
CA SER A 129 -12.19 0.24 -13.02
C SER A 129 -11.32 1.10 -12.08
N SER A 130 -10.18 0.58 -11.62
CA SER A 130 -9.22 1.32 -10.77
C SER A 130 -8.50 2.43 -11.56
N LEU A 131 -8.32 2.23 -12.87
CA LEU A 131 -7.63 3.15 -13.78
C LEU A 131 -8.55 4.25 -14.34
N ARG A 132 -9.85 3.97 -14.46
CA ARG A 132 -10.81 4.92 -15.02
C ARG A 132 -11.00 6.15 -14.13
N VAL A 133 -11.33 7.29 -14.74
CA VAL A 133 -11.72 8.51 -14.02
C VAL A 133 -13.00 8.23 -13.22
N ARG A 134 -13.06 8.74 -11.98
CA ARG A 134 -14.23 8.59 -11.12
C ARG A 134 -15.43 9.35 -11.72
N GLY A 135 -16.54 8.65 -11.93
CA GLY A 135 -17.79 9.25 -12.39
C GLY A 135 -18.52 8.37 -13.41
N ARG A 136 -19.72 8.81 -13.80
CA ARG A 136 -20.45 8.18 -14.91
C ARG A 136 -19.61 8.33 -16.19
N PRO A 137 -19.42 7.26 -16.98
CA PRO A 137 -18.79 7.38 -18.29
C PRO A 137 -19.49 8.48 -19.11
N ARG A 138 -18.70 9.36 -19.74
CA ARG A 138 -19.25 10.39 -20.62
C ARG A 138 -19.95 9.70 -21.79
N ARG A 139 -21.17 10.13 -22.12
CA ARG A 139 -21.89 9.64 -23.30
C ARG A 139 -21.15 10.16 -24.53
N ASN A 140 -20.65 9.26 -25.38
CA ASN A 140 -20.10 9.65 -26.68
C ASN A 140 -21.29 10.04 -27.57
N LEU A 141 -21.45 11.33 -27.84
CA LEU A 141 -22.51 11.86 -28.71
C LEU A 141 -22.28 11.51 -30.20
N ASP A 142 -21.08 11.04 -30.55
CA ASP A 142 -20.69 10.79 -31.95
C ASP A 142 -21.12 9.42 -32.48
N LEU A 143 -21.43 8.44 -31.62
CA LEU A 143 -21.84 7.08 -32.02
C LEU A 143 -23.35 6.92 -32.18
N ASP A 144 -24.14 7.83 -31.60
CA ASP A 144 -25.60 7.81 -31.71
C ASP A 144 -26.10 8.50 -32.99
N SER A 145 -25.25 9.25 -33.68
CA SER A 145 -25.60 10.04 -34.88
C SER A 145 -25.46 9.28 -36.21
N GLN A 146 -24.96 8.04 -36.20
CA GLN A 146 -24.82 7.20 -37.40
C GLN A 146 -25.88 6.08 -37.51
N ASN A 147 -26.85 6.05 -36.57
CA ASN A 147 -27.95 5.07 -36.56
C ASN A 147 -29.34 5.74 -36.61
N LEU A 148 -29.44 6.93 -37.20
CA LEU A 148 -30.71 7.60 -37.51
C LEU A 148 -30.81 7.88 -39.01
#